data_AF-A0A3C0B5P2-F1
#
_entry.id   AF-A0A3C0B5P2-F1
#
_cell.length_a   1.000
_cell.length_b   1.000
_cell.length_c   1.000
_cell.angle_alpha   90.00
_cell.angle_beta   90.00
_cell.angle_gamma   90.00
#
_symmetry.space_group_name_H-M   'P 1'
#
loop_
_entity.id
_entity.type
_entity.pdbx_description
1 polymer ?
#
loop_
_entity_poly.entity_id
_entity_poly.type
_entity_poly.pdbx_seq_one_letter_code
_entity_poly.pdbx_strand_id
1 'polypeptide(L)'
;KYTANAPLNMDLNASFLLMNRIWLGASYRTNRNAVTSKNALVFMVELNLTDNWRLGYSYDSYMNELKTHTQGSHEIMISYDLNLFSPRSLTPRYF
;
A
#
# COMPACT_ATOMS: atom_id res chain seq x y z
N LYS A 1 7.74 17.67 -25.66
CA LYS A 1 6.55 17.38 -26.51
C LYS A 1 5.53 16.67 -25.63
N TYR A 2 4.46 17.34 -25.20
CA TYR A 2 3.31 16.72 -24.56
C TYR A 2 2.31 16.34 -25.67
N THR A 3 1.97 15.06 -25.78
CA THR A 3 1.01 14.55 -26.78
C THR A 3 -0.41 14.70 -26.22
N ALA A 4 -1.28 15.40 -26.95
CA ALA A 4 -2.64 15.75 -26.53
C ALA A 4 -3.58 14.55 -26.25
N ASN A 5 -3.16 13.33 -26.62
CA ASN A 5 -3.89 12.08 -26.41
C ASN A 5 -3.19 11.10 -25.45
N ALA A 6 -2.19 11.54 -24.67
CA ALA A 6 -1.57 10.66 -23.69
C ALA A 6 -2.51 10.46 -22.47
N PRO A 7 -2.69 9.21 -22.00
CA PRO A 7 -3.35 8.93 -20.72
C PRO A 7 -2.66 9.71 -19.60
N LEU A 8 -3.40 10.56 -18.89
CA LEU A 8 -2.90 11.17 -17.66
C LEU A 8 -3.13 10.21 -16.50
N ASN A 9 -2.05 9.66 -15.97
CA ASN A 9 -2.08 8.84 -14.76
C ASN A 9 -1.56 9.65 -13.58
N MET A 10 -2.27 9.61 -12.46
CA MET A 10 -1.84 10.19 -11.20
C MET A 10 -2.14 9.21 -10.07
N ASP A 11 -1.11 8.89 -9.31
CA ASP A 11 -1.18 8.03 -8.12
C ASP A 11 -0.78 8.87 -6.90
N LEU A 12 -1.64 8.87 -5.89
CA LEU A 12 -1.41 9.53 -4.62
C LEU A 12 -1.48 8.49 -3.51
N ASN A 13 -0.43 8.37 -2.70
CA ASN A 13 -0.37 7.46 -1.57
C ASN A 13 -0.08 8.24 -0.29
N ALA A 14 -0.76 7.87 0.78
CA ALA A 14 -0.51 8.34 2.12
C ALA A 14 -0.41 7.13 3.05
N SER A 15 0.64 7.07 3.86
CA SER A 15 0.80 6.02 4.87
C SER A 15 1.35 6.59 6.16
N PHE A 16 0.86 6.04 7.27
CA PHE A 16 1.15 6.49 8.62
C PHE A 16 1.52 5.29 9.47
N LEU A 17 2.68 5.37 10.12
CA LEU A 17 3.10 4.41 11.12
C LEU A 17 2.78 4.98 12.51
N LEU A 18 1.83 4.35 13.20
CA LEU A 18 1.42 4.71 14.55
C LEU A 18 2.02 3.74 15.55
N MET A 19 2.60 4.29 16.63
CA MET A 19 3.12 3.55 17.77
C MET A 19 4.11 2.43 17.40
N ASN A 20 4.78 2.55 16.25
CA ASN A 20 5.66 1.51 15.67
C ASN A 20 4.98 0.13 15.50
N ARG A 21 3.65 0.05 15.54
CA ARG A 21 2.89 -1.20 15.53
C ARG A 21 1.76 -1.23 14.53
N ILE A 22 1.20 -0.08 14.18
CA ILE A 22 0.03 0.01 13.31
C ILE A 22 0.39 0.83 12.09
N TRP A 23 0.26 0.25 10.91
CA TRP A 23 0.34 0.93 9.64
C TRP A 23 -1.06 1.23 9.15
N LEU A 24 -1.33 2.50 8.84
CA LEU A 24 -2.54 2.94 8.17
C LEU A 24 -2.16 3.54 6.83
N GLY A 25 -2.73 3.03 5.75
CA GLY A 25 -2.44 3.46 4.40
C GLY A 25 -3.71 3.78 3.62
N ALA A 26 -3.63 4.76 2.74
CA ALA A 26 -4.63 5.02 1.73
C ALA A 26 -3.93 5.35 0.41
N SER A 27 -4.46 4.84 -0.70
CA SER A 27 -3.98 5.19 -2.04
C SER A 27 -5.14 5.60 -2.91
N TYR A 28 -4.99 6.71 -3.61
CA TYR A 28 -5.92 7.15 -4.63
C TYR A 28 -5.24 7.15 -5.99
N ARG A 29 -5.78 6.40 -6.93
CA ARG A 29 -5.30 6.28 -8.30
C ARG A 29 -6.33 6.84 -9.25
N THR A 30 -5.91 7.77 -10.10
CA THR A 30 -6.73 8.29 -11.20
C THR A 30 -6.00 8.13 -12.52
N ASN A 31 -6.69 7.51 -13.47
CA ASN A 31 -6.26 7.36 -14.85
C ASN A 31 -7.31 8.08 -15.71
N ARG A 32 -6.91 9.20 -16.30
CA ARG A 32 -7.75 9.99 -17.19
C ARG A 32 -7.27 9.78 -18.62
N ASN A 33 -8.03 9.00 -19.37
CA ASN A 33 -7.87 8.86 -20.82
C ASN A 33 -8.91 9.70 -21.55
N ALA A 34 -8.64 10.00 -22.84
CA ALA A 34 -9.55 10.77 -23.70
C ALA A 34 -10.97 10.15 -23.83
N VAL A 35 -11.11 8.86 -23.51
CA VAL A 35 -12.35 8.07 -23.67
C VAL A 35 -12.88 7.53 -22.33
N THR A 36 -12.05 7.41 -21.31
CA THR A 36 -12.45 6.79 -20.03
C THR A 36 -11.64 7.36 -18.89
N SER A 37 -12.34 7.81 -17.84
CA SER A 37 -11.70 8.02 -16.55
C SER A 37 -11.78 6.70 -15.78
N LYS A 38 -10.73 6.29 -15.07
CA LYS A 38 -10.73 5.19 -14.07
C LYS A 38 -10.18 5.74 -12.77
N ASN A 39 -10.97 5.68 -11.71
CA ASN A 39 -10.58 6.10 -10.37
C ASN A 39 -10.66 4.90 -9.45
N ALA A 40 -9.63 4.69 -8.64
CA ALA A 40 -9.57 3.64 -7.63
C ALA A 40 -9.09 4.23 -6.31
N LEU A 41 -9.70 3.79 -5.23
CA LEU A 41 -9.36 4.16 -3.87
C LEU A 41 -9.07 2.89 -3.09
N VAL A 42 -7.91 2.84 -2.47
CA VAL A 42 -7.40 1.72 -1.72
C VAL A 42 -7.24 2.17 -0.28
N PHE A 43 -7.75 1.38 0.65
CA PHE A 43 -7.48 1.54 2.08
C PHE A 43 -6.70 0.34 2.56
N MET A 44 -5.72 0.56 3.43
CA MET A 44 -4.85 -0.48 3.96
C MET A 44 -4.68 -0.26 5.46
N VAL A 45 -4.73 -1.34 6.22
CA VAL A 45 -4.36 -1.38 7.62
C VAL A 45 -3.44 -2.58 7.83
N GLU A 46 -2.34 -2.38 8.53
CA GLU A 46 -1.42 -3.45 8.89
C GLU A 46 -1.06 -3.34 10.37
N LEU A 47 -0.93 -4.49 11.02
CA LEU A 47 -0.66 -4.65 12.43
C LEU A 47 0.57 -5.53 12.61
N ASN A 48 1.58 -4.99 13.30
CA ASN A 48 2.72 -5.75 13.78
C ASN A 48 2.30 -6.44 15.09
N LEU A 49 1.90 -7.72 14.98
CA LEU A 49 1.45 -8.53 16.12
C LEU A 49 2.61 -8.83 17.07
N THR A 50 3.78 -9.11 16.50
CA THR A 50 5.07 -9.28 17.19
C THR A 50 6.16 -8.68 16.31
N ASP A 51 7.40 -8.60 16.81
CA ASP A 51 8.54 -8.07 16.06
C ASP A 51 8.82 -8.83 14.75
N ASN A 52 8.27 -10.04 14.61
CA ASN A 52 8.43 -10.89 13.43
C ASN A 52 7.14 -11.11 12.65
N TRP A 53 5.96 -10.92 13.25
CA TRP A 53 4.69 -11.18 12.56
C TRP A 53 3.95 -9.90 12.23
N ARG A 54 3.53 -9.79 10.97
CA ARG A 54 2.74 -8.68 10.46
C ARG A 54 1.49 -9.22 9.78
N LEU A 55 0.36 -8.59 10.08
CA LEU A 55 -0.95 -8.92 9.53
C LEU A 55 -1.53 -7.67 8.89
N GLY A 56 -1.71 -7.70 7.57
CA GLY A 56 -2.29 -6.65 6.77
C GLY A 56 -3.69 -6.99 6.28
N TYR A 57 -4.48 -5.96 6.05
CA TYR A 57 -5.76 -6.02 5.36
C TYR A 57 -5.90 -4.80 4.46
N SER A 58 -6.31 -5.01 3.22
CA SER A 58 -6.58 -3.95 2.27
C SER A 58 -7.97 -4.08 1.67
N TYR A 59 -8.54 -2.93 1.31
CA TYR A 59 -9.79 -2.81 0.59
C TYR A 59 -9.61 -1.92 -0.61
N ASP A 60 -9.81 -2.50 -1.79
CA ASP A 60 -9.71 -1.83 -3.08
C ASP A 60 -11.11 -1.51 -3.60
N SER A 61 -11.44 -0.23 -3.76
CA SER A 61 -12.73 0.23 -4.27
C SER A 61 -12.57 1.00 -5.57
N TYR A 62 -13.32 0.59 -6.60
CA TYR A 62 -13.36 1.29 -7.89
C TYR A 62 -14.50 2.33 -7.89
N MET A 63 -14.19 3.58 -8.25
CA MET A 63 -15.12 4.72 -8.15
C MET A 63 -15.85 5.08 -9.45
N ASN A 64 -15.51 4.46 -10.59
CA ASN A 64 -16.10 4.80 -11.90
C ASN A 64 -17.14 3.79 -12.39
N GLU A 65 -17.62 3.92 -13.62
CA GLU A 65 -18.70 3.10 -14.24
C GLU A 65 -18.46 1.56 -14.16
N LEU A 66 -17.24 1.12 -13.88
CA LEU A 66 -16.88 -0.27 -13.54
C LEU A 66 -17.40 -0.74 -12.17
N LYS A 67 -17.83 0.18 -11.29
CA LYS A 67 -18.46 -0.12 -9.99
C LYS A 67 -19.76 -0.93 -10.16
N THR A 68 -20.40 -0.82 -11.32
CA THR A 68 -21.59 -1.59 -11.70
C THR A 68 -21.31 -3.08 -11.93
N HIS A 69 -20.03 -3.48 -12.08
CA HIS A 69 -19.63 -4.87 -12.32
C HIS A 69 -18.60 -5.42 -11.31
N THR A 70 -18.02 -4.59 -10.45
CA THR A 70 -17.03 -5.03 -9.47
C THR A 70 -17.22 -4.27 -8.16
N GLN A 71 -17.60 -4.98 -7.08
CA GLN A 71 -17.92 -4.41 -5.76
C GLN A 71 -16.67 -3.99 -4.93
N GLY A 72 -15.48 -4.04 -5.52
CA GLY A 72 -14.22 -3.92 -4.81
C GLY A 72 -13.70 -5.25 -4.29
N SER A 73 -12.45 -5.26 -3.81
CA SER A 73 -11.75 -6.46 -3.37
C SER A 73 -11.27 -6.29 -1.93
N HIS A 74 -11.39 -7.35 -1.14
CA HIS A 74 -10.82 -7.45 0.20
C HIS A 74 -9.63 -8.38 0.15
N GLU A 75 -8.44 -7.88 0.51
CA GLU A 75 -7.23 -8.70 0.53
C GLU A 75 -6.69 -8.77 1.95
N ILE A 76 -6.18 -9.94 2.33
CA ILE A 76 -5.56 -10.20 3.62
C ILE A 76 -4.11 -10.56 3.35
N MET A 77 -3.18 -9.89 4.04
CA MET A 77 -1.74 -10.12 3.92
C MET A 77 -1.22 -10.67 5.25
N ILE A 78 -0.42 -11.73 5.20
CA ILE A 78 0.30 -12.25 6.37
C ILE A 78 1.78 -12.23 6.00
N SER A 79 2.60 -11.67 6.86
CA SER A 79 4.04 -11.58 6.65
C SER A 79 4.79 -11.99 7.91
N TYR A 80 5.91 -12.70 7.71
CA TYR A 80 6.77 -13.16 8.79
C TYR A 80 8.24 -12.84 8.48
N ASP A 81 8.89 -12.11 9.38
CA ASP A 81 10.26 -11.68 9.25
C ASP A 81 11.22 -12.69 9.89
N LEU A 82 11.97 -13.40 9.04
CA LEU A 82 12.95 -14.42 9.44
C LEU A 82 14.32 -13.78 9.73
N ASN A 83 14.65 -13.63 11.02
CA ASN A 83 15.98 -13.16 11.46
C ASN A 83 17.02 -14.31 11.43
N LEU A 84 17.31 -14.84 10.23
CA LEU A 84 18.22 -16.00 10.06
C LEU A 84 19.68 -15.69 10.38
N PHE A 85 20.09 -14.43 10.24
CA PHE A 85 21.45 -13.98 10.48
C PHE A 85 21.41 -12.72 11.35
N SER A 86 21.34 -12.88 12.67
CA SER A 86 21.60 -11.74 13.57
C SER A 86 23.06 -11.32 13.39
N PRO A 87 23.36 -10.09 12.93
CA PRO A 87 24.73 -9.63 12.91
C PRO A 87 25.21 -9.57 14.36
N ARG A 88 26.07 -10.52 14.75
CA ARG A 88 26.93 -10.36 15.93
C ARG A 88 27.80 -9.13 15.66
N SER A 89 27.35 -7.96 16.09
CA SER A 89 28.23 -6.80 16.19
C SER A 89 29.34 -7.14 17.18
N LEU A 90 30.51 -7.51 16.67
CA LEU A 90 31.74 -7.80 17.41
C LEU A 90 32.64 -6.55 17.47
N THR A 91 32.09 -5.37 17.74
CA THR A 91 32.95 -4.20 18.03
C THR A 91 32.63 -3.58 19.38
N PRO A 92 33.11 -4.19 20.48
CA PRO A 92 33.26 -3.46 21.73
C PRO A 92 34.45 -2.50 21.53
N ARG A 93 34.17 -1.22 21.26
CA ARG A 93 35.22 -0.19 21.29
C ARG A 93 35.13 0.54 22.62
N TYR A 94 36.01 0.15 23.53
CA TYR A 94 36.33 0.89 24.75
C TYR A 94 37.13 2.14 24.37
N PHE A 95 36.73 3.28 24.94
CA PHE A 95 37.57 4.46 25.10
C PHE A 95 37.78 4.68 26.59
#